data_AF-A0A1I5G9K5-F1
#
_entry.id   AF-A0A1I5G9K5-F1
#
_cell.length_a   1.000
_cell.length_b   1.000
_cell.length_c   1.000
_cell.angle_alpha   90.00
_cell.angle_beta   90.00
_cell.angle_gamma   90.00
#
_symmetry.space_group_name_H-M   'P 1'
#
loop_
_entity.id
_entity.type
_entity.pdbx_description
1 polymer ?
#
loop_
_entity_poly.entity_id
_entity_poly.type
_entity_poly.pdbx_seq_one_letter_code
_entity_poly.pdbx_strand_id
1 'polypeptide(L)'
;MMDKKYRKKNGKAYRVIWCNTFKLVAAVICLLITLVCLIGAAIIPAVLFLALTVLEFYRYNEINNVADNIREYGVLMVNHPEYTVYDFSKALKRDTETVNKDIEKMLKKKVLFGTTDQTKFTLDDDFNLRILLQQNGWASAVFVN
;
A
#
# COMPACT_ATOMS: atom_id res chain seq x y z
N MET A 1 -14.77 -15.66 8.38
CA MET A 1 -14.25 -15.21 9.69
C MET A 1 -12.74 -15.42 9.68
N MET A 2 -11.91 -14.38 9.87
CA MET A 2 -10.45 -14.55 9.85
C MET A 2 -10.00 -15.45 11.00
N ASP A 3 -9.22 -16.47 10.66
CA ASP A 3 -8.58 -17.34 11.64
C ASP A 3 -7.75 -16.52 12.63
N LYS A 4 -7.75 -16.90 13.92
CA LYS A 4 -7.09 -16.12 15.00
C LYS A 4 -5.61 -15.89 14.70
N LYS A 5 -4.95 -16.84 14.01
CA LYS A 5 -3.55 -16.79 13.62
C LYS A 5 -3.20 -15.54 12.80
N TYR A 6 -4.04 -15.13 11.84
CA TYR A 6 -3.70 -14.11 10.84
C TYR A 6 -4.13 -12.68 11.23
N ARG A 7 -4.89 -12.50 12.31
CA ARG A 7 -5.55 -11.20 12.61
C ARG A 7 -4.60 -10.04 12.78
N LYS A 8 -3.43 -10.26 13.39
CA LYS A 8 -2.52 -9.17 13.80
C LYS A 8 -1.83 -8.51 12.61
N LYS A 9 -1.18 -9.29 11.74
CA LYS A 9 -0.44 -8.78 10.57
C LYS A 9 -1.38 -8.34 9.46
N ASN A 10 -2.38 -9.14 9.10
CA ASN A 10 -3.39 -8.73 8.11
C ASN A 10 -4.17 -7.49 8.56
N GLY A 11 -4.61 -7.44 9.83
CA GLY A 11 -5.31 -6.27 10.36
C GLY A 11 -4.44 -5.02 10.42
N LYS A 12 -3.11 -5.16 10.44
CA LYS A 12 -2.18 -4.03 10.34
C LYS A 12 -2.04 -3.55 8.89
N ALA A 13 -1.83 -4.46 7.94
CA ALA A 13 -1.80 -4.12 6.51
C ALA A 13 -3.11 -3.45 6.06
N TYR A 14 -4.25 -4.05 6.43
CA TYR A 14 -5.58 -3.51 6.13
C TYR A 14 -5.77 -2.11 6.71
N ARG A 15 -5.38 -1.89 7.97
CA ARG A 15 -5.46 -0.54 8.58
C ARG A 15 -4.58 0.47 7.87
N VAL A 16 -3.38 0.11 7.40
CA VAL A 16 -2.52 1.03 6.66
C VAL A 16 -3.19 1.46 5.34
N ILE A 17 -3.76 0.52 4.59
CA ILE A 17 -4.48 0.79 3.34
C ILE A 17 -5.74 1.63 3.62
N TRP A 18 -6.55 1.21 4.59
CA TRP A 18 -7.79 1.90 4.96
C TRP A 18 -7.55 3.32 5.49
N CYS A 19 -6.54 3.51 6.34
CA CYS A 19 -6.17 4.84 6.83
C CYS A 19 -5.68 5.77 5.72
N ASN A 20 -5.26 5.24 4.57
CA ASN A 20 -4.86 6.07 3.44
C ASN A 20 -6.03 6.90 2.91
N THR A 21 -7.25 6.35 2.87
CA THR A 21 -8.46 7.05 2.43
C THR A 21 -8.72 8.30 3.28
N PHE A 22 -8.48 8.25 4.59
CA PHE A 22 -8.63 9.40 5.47
C PHE A 22 -7.62 10.51 5.21
N LYS A 23 -6.41 10.20 4.71
CA LYS A 23 -5.42 11.21 4.35
C LYS A 23 -5.88 12.04 3.15
N LEU A 24 -6.53 11.42 2.17
CA LEU A 24 -7.11 12.14 1.05
C LEU A 24 -8.19 13.12 1.53
N VAL A 25 -9.07 12.66 2.43
CA VAL A 25 -10.11 13.52 3.03
C VAL A 25 -9.47 14.68 3.80
N ALA A 26 -8.43 14.42 4.59
CA ALA A 26 -7.70 15.47 5.31
C ALA A 26 -7.04 16.48 4.36
N ALA A 27 -6.45 16.03 3.25
CA ALA A 27 -5.87 16.90 2.23
C ALA A 27 -6.94 17.80 1.59
N VAL A 28 -8.12 17.25 1.26
CA VAL A 28 -9.26 18.03 0.73
C VAL A 28 -9.73 19.08 1.74
N ILE A 29 -9.85 18.72 3.02
CA ILE A 29 -10.24 19.67 4.08
C ILE A 29 -9.20 20.80 4.21
N CYS A 30 -7.90 20.47 4.21
CA CYS A 30 -6.84 21.48 4.26
C CYS A 30 -6.88 22.40 3.03
N LEU A 31 -7.19 21.87 1.84
CA LEU A 31 -7.34 22.65 0.63
C LEU A 31 -8.54 23.63 0.72
N LEU A 32 -9.68 23.17 1.25
CA LEU A 32 -10.85 24.02 1.48
C LEU A 32 -10.55 25.15 2.48
N ILE A 33 -9.87 24.84 3.59
CA ILE A 33 -9.44 25.86 4.56
C ILE A 33 -8.48 26.85 3.92
N THR A 34 -7.54 26.38 3.10
CA THR A 34 -6.61 27.23 2.36
C THR A 34 -7.37 28.25 1.49
N LEU A 35 -8.39 27.80 0.75
CA LEU A 35 -9.23 28.68 -0.08
C LEU A 35 -9.97 29.73 0.76
N VAL A 36 -10.54 29.34 1.90
CA VAL A 36 -11.22 30.27 2.82
C VAL A 36 -10.24 31.30 3.39
N CYS A 37 -9.03 30.89 3.78
CA CYS A 37 -8.00 31.81 4.27
C CYS A 37 -7.55 32.81 3.19
N LEU A 38 -7.48 32.40 1.93
CA LEU A 38 -7.16 33.30 0.82
C LEU A 38 -8.25 34.36 0.60
N ILE A 39 -9.54 33.97 0.70
CA ILE A 39 -10.66 34.91 0.63
C ILE A 39 -10.64 35.90 1.81
N GLY A 40 -10.32 35.41 3.01
CA GLY A 40 -10.18 36.24 4.22
C GLY A 40 -8.88 37.04 4.32
N ALA A 41 -8.04 37.07 3.27
CA ALA A 41 -6.72 37.69 3.25
C ALA A 41 -5.75 37.23 4.36
N ALA A 42 -5.97 36.04 4.93
CA ALA A 42 -5.15 35.43 5.97
C ALA A 42 -4.01 34.60 5.33
N ILE A 43 -2.99 35.29 4.81
CA ILE A 43 -1.91 34.69 4.00
C ILE A 43 -1.08 33.67 4.80
N ILE A 44 -0.69 33.97 6.04
CA ILE A 44 0.16 33.07 6.85
C ILE A 44 -0.54 31.72 7.09
N PRO A 45 -1.80 31.66 7.58
CA PRO A 45 -2.55 30.41 7.66
C PRO A 45 -2.70 29.70 6.31
N ALA A 46 -2.96 30.43 5.21
CA ALA A 46 -3.13 29.82 3.89
C ALA A 46 -1.87 29.05 3.44
N VAL A 47 -0.68 29.62 3.63
CA VAL A 47 0.58 28.95 3.28
C VAL A 47 0.79 27.68 4.12
N LEU A 48 0.44 27.73 5.42
CA LEU A 48 0.54 26.56 6.31
C LEU A 48 -0.40 25.43 5.87
N PHE A 49 -1.67 25.73 5.60
CA PHE A 49 -2.64 24.73 5.15
C PHE A 49 -2.32 24.18 3.76
N LEU A 50 -1.74 25.00 2.87
CA LEU A 50 -1.25 24.54 1.58
C LEU A 50 -0.09 23.53 1.75
N ALA A 51 0.88 23.83 2.62
CA ALA A 51 1.99 22.92 2.91
C ALA A 51 1.50 21.58 3.49
N LEU A 52 0.52 21.63 4.42
CA LEU A 52 -0.12 20.43 4.96
C LEU A 52 -0.84 19.63 3.87
N THR A 53 -1.53 20.32 2.96
CA THR A 53 -2.22 19.69 1.82
C THR A 53 -1.24 18.92 0.94
N VAL A 54 -0.12 19.55 0.57
CA VAL A 54 0.93 18.91 -0.24
C VAL A 54 1.53 17.71 0.48
N LEU A 55 1.80 17.84 1.79
CA LEU A 55 2.34 16.74 2.61
C LEU A 55 1.39 15.54 2.66
N GLU A 56 0.10 15.78 2.89
CA GLU A 56 -0.90 14.71 2.95
C GLU A 56 -1.15 14.07 1.57
N PHE A 57 -1.13 14.84 0.48
CA PHE A 57 -1.15 14.30 -0.89
C PHE A 57 0.06 13.41 -1.18
N TYR A 58 1.26 13.85 -0.82
CA TYR A 58 2.48 13.06 -1.01
C TYR A 58 2.41 11.72 -0.25
N ARG A 59 1.99 11.77 1.03
CA ARG A 59 1.80 10.58 1.88
C ARG A 59 0.71 9.67 1.36
N TYR A 60 -0.38 10.23 0.81
CA TYR A 60 -1.46 9.48 0.20
C TYR A 60 -0.97 8.72 -1.03
N ASN A 61 -0.29 9.43 -1.92
CA ASN A 61 0.23 8.86 -3.17
C ASN A 61 1.26 7.76 -2.90
N GLU A 62 2.11 7.93 -1.89
CA GLU A 62 3.11 6.93 -1.52
C GLU A 62 2.47 5.59 -1.10
N ILE A 63 1.42 5.61 -0.29
CA ILE A 63 0.69 4.39 0.13
C ILE A 63 -0.18 3.85 -1.01
N ASN A 64 -0.73 4.72 -1.85
CA ASN A 64 -1.51 4.28 -3.01
C ASN A 64 -0.65 3.47 -3.99
N ASN A 65 0.55 3.97 -4.31
CA ASN A 65 1.54 3.25 -5.11
C ASN A 65 1.94 1.89 -4.48
N VAL A 66 2.05 1.83 -3.15
CA VAL A 66 2.30 0.56 -2.43
C VAL A 66 1.11 -0.41 -2.54
N ALA A 67 -0.11 0.11 -2.48
CA ALA A 67 -1.33 -0.69 -2.65
C ALA A 67 -1.46 -1.22 -4.09
N ASP A 68 -1.15 -0.39 -5.09
CA ASP A 68 -1.14 -0.78 -6.50
C ASP A 68 -0.10 -1.87 -6.77
N ASN A 69 1.11 -1.73 -6.20
CA ASN A 69 2.11 -2.79 -6.23
C ASN A 69 1.53 -4.08 -5.61
N ILE A 70 0.99 -4.05 -4.39
CA ILE A 70 0.40 -5.25 -3.78
C ILE A 70 -0.70 -5.87 -4.64
N ARG A 71 -1.51 -5.05 -5.32
CA ARG A 71 -2.55 -5.54 -6.23
C ARG A 71 -1.97 -6.31 -7.41
N GLU A 72 -0.87 -5.83 -8.00
CA GLU A 72 -0.20 -6.49 -9.13
C GLU A 72 0.64 -7.70 -8.67
N TYR A 73 1.56 -7.50 -7.72
CA TYR A 73 2.47 -8.54 -7.22
C TYR A 73 1.72 -9.60 -6.42
N GLY A 74 0.73 -9.21 -5.63
CA GLY A 74 0.13 -10.08 -4.61
C GLY A 74 -0.64 -11.26 -5.17
N VAL A 75 -1.25 -11.12 -6.35
CA VAL A 75 -1.90 -12.25 -7.04
C VAL A 75 -0.85 -13.28 -7.45
N LEU A 76 0.25 -12.83 -8.05
CA LEU A 76 1.34 -13.70 -8.45
C LEU A 76 1.99 -14.37 -7.22
N MET A 77 2.23 -13.63 -6.14
CA MET A 77 2.81 -14.16 -4.90
C MET A 77 1.95 -15.23 -4.22
N VAL A 78 0.62 -15.15 -4.36
CA VAL A 78 -0.31 -16.15 -3.79
C VAL A 78 -0.44 -17.37 -4.69
N ASN A 79 -0.46 -17.20 -6.01
CA ASN A 79 -0.64 -18.29 -6.96
C ASN A 79 0.66 -19.03 -7.29
N HIS A 80 1.80 -18.34 -7.15
CA HIS A 80 3.14 -18.85 -7.43
C HIS A 80 4.10 -18.55 -6.27
N PRO A 81 3.93 -19.18 -5.09
CA PRO A 81 4.82 -19.00 -3.94
C PRO A 81 6.27 -19.45 -4.20
N GLU A 82 6.50 -20.21 -5.27
CA GLU A 82 7.81 -20.64 -5.73
C GLU A 82 8.59 -19.55 -6.49
N TYR A 83 7.93 -18.49 -6.95
CA TYR A 83 8.55 -17.47 -7.78
C TYR A 83 9.65 -16.70 -7.06
N THR A 84 10.76 -16.52 -7.76
CA THR A 84 11.83 -15.62 -7.37
C THR A 84 11.53 -14.20 -7.84
N VAL A 85 12.30 -13.24 -7.33
CA VAL A 85 12.30 -11.84 -7.80
C VAL A 85 12.50 -11.76 -9.32
N TYR A 86 13.31 -12.66 -9.89
CA TYR A 86 13.53 -12.73 -11.33
C TYR A 86 12.27 -13.17 -12.09
N ASP A 87 11.52 -14.13 -11.56
CA ASP A 87 10.28 -14.59 -12.17
C ASP A 87 9.21 -13.50 -12.13
N PHE A 88 9.10 -12.76 -11.02
CA PHE A 88 8.23 -11.59 -10.92
C PHE A 88 8.63 -10.50 -11.91
N SER A 89 9.93 -10.23 -12.07
CA SER A 89 10.47 -9.29 -13.05
C SER A 89 10.04 -9.65 -14.48
N LYS A 90 10.17 -10.93 -14.85
CA LYS A 90 9.75 -11.41 -16.18
C LYS A 90 8.23 -11.34 -16.36
N ALA A 91 7.45 -11.76 -15.35
CA ALA A 91 5.99 -11.78 -15.41
C ALA A 91 5.40 -10.37 -15.53
N LEU A 92 5.98 -9.40 -14.82
CA LEU A 92 5.51 -8.00 -14.78
C LEU A 92 6.22 -7.09 -15.80
N LYS A 93 7.17 -7.62 -16.57
CA LYS A 93 7.99 -6.86 -17.53
C LYS A 93 8.66 -5.64 -16.90
N ARG A 94 9.14 -5.79 -15.66
CA ARG A 94 9.87 -4.77 -14.89
C ARG A 94 11.28 -5.25 -14.61
N ASP A 95 12.23 -4.34 -14.44
CA ASP A 95 13.58 -4.72 -14.05
C ASP A 95 13.61 -5.30 -12.61
N THR A 96 14.57 -6.17 -12.33
CA THR A 96 14.69 -6.86 -11.04
C THR A 96 14.95 -5.88 -9.89
N GLU A 97 15.62 -4.76 -10.15
CA GLU A 97 15.92 -3.74 -9.13
C GLU A 97 14.63 -3.03 -8.68
N THR A 98 13.76 -2.67 -9.62
CA THR A 98 12.45 -2.09 -9.38
C THR A 98 11.57 -3.06 -8.61
N VAL A 99 11.54 -4.35 -8.99
CA VAL A 99 10.78 -5.36 -8.24
C VAL A 99 11.27 -5.47 -6.79
N ASN A 100 12.58 -5.51 -6.57
CA ASN A 100 13.14 -5.53 -5.21
C ASN A 100 12.77 -4.27 -4.42
N LYS A 101 12.93 -3.08 -5.01
CA LYS A 101 12.56 -1.81 -4.37
C LYS A 101 11.08 -1.76 -4.02
N ASP A 102 10.21 -2.26 -4.90
CA ASP A 102 8.77 -2.32 -4.67
C ASP A 102 8.46 -3.26 -3.49
N ILE A 103 9.07 -4.44 -3.44
CA ILE A 103 8.91 -5.41 -2.33
C ILE A 103 9.40 -4.82 -1.00
N GLU A 104 10.59 -4.24 -0.98
CA GLU A 104 11.14 -3.58 0.21
C GLU A 104 10.25 -2.44 0.69
N LYS A 105 9.70 -1.64 -0.23
CA LYS A 105 8.77 -0.56 0.10
C LYS A 105 7.48 -1.09 0.71
N MET A 106 6.92 -2.18 0.17
CA MET A 106 5.73 -2.86 0.71
C MET A 106 5.97 -3.39 2.14
N LEU A 107 7.17 -3.96 2.41
CA LEU A 107 7.60 -4.42 3.73
C LEU A 107 7.78 -3.25 4.71
N LYS A 108 8.50 -2.20 4.31
CA LYS A 108 8.77 -1.01 5.15
C LYS A 108 7.48 -0.31 5.57
N LYS A 109 6.50 -0.25 4.67
CA LYS A 109 5.17 0.34 4.94
C LYS A 109 4.23 -0.61 5.68
N LYS A 110 4.66 -1.83 6.01
CA LYS A 110 3.90 -2.82 6.78
C LYS A 110 2.58 -3.20 6.11
N VAL A 111 2.59 -3.22 4.78
CA VAL A 111 1.45 -3.67 3.95
C VAL A 111 1.70 -5.09 3.42
N LEU A 112 2.98 -5.49 3.33
CA LEU A 112 3.43 -6.86 3.13
C LEU A 112 4.25 -7.32 4.36
N PHE A 113 4.22 -8.62 4.66
CA PHE A 113 4.99 -9.23 5.75
C PHE A 113 5.63 -10.52 5.27
N GLY A 114 6.93 -10.63 5.45
CA GLY A 114 7.74 -11.72 4.93
C GLY A 114 9.22 -11.42 5.04
N THR A 115 10.02 -12.37 4.57
CA THR A 115 11.48 -12.26 4.47
C THR A 115 11.92 -12.32 3.02
N THR A 116 12.90 -11.48 2.69
CA THR A 116 13.64 -11.52 1.42
C THR A 116 14.96 -12.23 1.69
N ASP A 117 15.11 -13.47 1.20
CA ASP A 117 16.38 -14.19 1.26
C ASP A 117 16.96 -14.29 -0.15
N GLN A 118 18.10 -13.62 -0.35
CA GLN A 118 18.79 -13.47 -1.64
C GLN A 118 17.86 -13.02 -2.80
N THR A 119 17.25 -13.98 -3.50
CA THR A 119 16.40 -13.79 -4.68
C THR A 119 14.97 -14.26 -4.48
N LYS A 120 14.63 -14.84 -3.32
CA LYS A 120 13.31 -15.35 -3.02
C LYS A 120 12.62 -14.53 -1.94
N PHE A 121 11.36 -14.22 -2.18
CA PHE A 121 10.49 -13.63 -1.18
C PHE A 121 9.60 -14.71 -0.56
N THR A 122 9.60 -14.81 0.77
CA THR A 122 8.77 -15.77 1.51
C THR A 122 7.83 -15.00 2.44
N LEU A 123 6.53 -15.31 2.38
CA LEU A 123 5.53 -14.70 3.26
C LEU A 123 5.66 -15.24 4.69
N ASP A 124 5.41 -14.39 5.68
CA ASP A 124 5.41 -14.82 7.08
C ASP A 124 4.23 -15.79 7.37
N ASP A 125 4.46 -16.82 8.18
CA ASP A 125 3.46 -17.86 8.51
C ASP A 125 2.18 -17.34 9.18
N ASP A 126 2.25 -16.18 9.83
CA ASP A 126 1.14 -15.50 10.51
C ASP A 126 0.55 -14.33 9.67
N PHE A 127 0.90 -14.25 8.39
CA PHE A 127 0.33 -13.34 7.42
C PHE A 127 -0.28 -14.09 6.24
N ASN A 128 -1.51 -13.73 5.87
CA ASN A 128 -2.20 -14.35 4.74
C ASN A 128 -2.53 -13.31 3.68
N LEU A 129 -1.70 -13.22 2.64
CA LEU A 129 -1.87 -12.23 1.57
C LEU A 129 -3.20 -12.40 0.82
N ARG A 130 -3.68 -13.64 0.62
CA ARG A 130 -4.97 -13.92 -0.04
C ARG A 130 -6.13 -13.23 0.69
N ILE A 131 -6.17 -13.31 2.01
CA ILE A 131 -7.21 -12.65 2.82
C ILE A 131 -7.14 -11.12 2.65
N LEU A 132 -5.94 -10.53 2.65
CA LEU A 132 -5.78 -9.09 2.46
C LEU A 132 -6.31 -8.65 1.09
N LEU A 133 -5.99 -9.40 0.04
CA LEU A 133 -6.43 -9.10 -1.33
C LEU A 133 -7.95 -9.25 -1.49
N GLN A 134 -8.57 -10.25 -0.85
CA GLN A 134 -10.03 -10.43 -0.83
C GLN A 134 -10.74 -9.31 -0.05
N GLN A 135 -10.22 -8.91 1.12
CA GLN A 135 -10.80 -7.84 1.94
C GLN A 135 -10.82 -6.48 1.24
N ASN A 136 -9.83 -6.23 0.37
CA ASN A 136 -9.76 -5.01 -0.44
C ASN A 136 -10.47 -5.16 -1.81
N GLY A 137 -11.07 -6.32 -2.10
CA GLY A 137 -11.80 -6.57 -3.35
C GLY A 137 -10.92 -6.68 -4.60
N TRP A 138 -9.60 -6.86 -4.45
CA TRP A 138 -8.65 -6.79 -5.55
C TRP A 138 -8.55 -8.08 -6.36
N ALA A 139 -8.84 -9.24 -5.76
CA ALA A 139 -8.61 -10.52 -6.41
C ALA A 139 -9.61 -11.62 -6.03
N SER A 140 -10.81 -11.26 -5.57
CA SER A 140 -11.85 -12.23 -5.20
C SER A 140 -12.24 -13.21 -6.32
N ALA A 141 -11.97 -12.89 -7.59
CA ALA A 141 -12.21 -13.75 -8.74
C ALA A 141 -10.96 -14.47 -9.30
N VAL A 142 -9.75 -14.14 -8.82
CA VAL A 142 -8.48 -14.64 -9.41
C VAL A 142 -7.87 -15.78 -8.58
N PHE A 143 -8.33 -15.96 -7.35
CA PHE A 143 -7.97 -17.11 -6.54
C PHE A 143 -8.86 -18.29 -6.90
N VAL A 144 -8.39 -19.14 -7.80
CA VAL A 144 -9.01 -20.43 -8.06
C VAL A 144 -8.96 -21.23 -6.75
N ASN A 145 -10.12 -21.77 -6.35
CA ASN A 145 -10.23 -22.72 -5.24
C ASN A 145 -9.51 -24.02 -5.58
#